data_AF-A0A2V7B313-F1
#
_entry.id   AF-A0A2V7B313-F1
#
_cell.length_a   1.000
_cell.length_b   1.000
_cell.length_c   1.000
_cell.angle_alpha   90.00
_cell.angle_beta   90.00
_cell.angle_gamma   90.00
#
_symmetry.space_group_name_H-M   'P 1'
#
loop_
_entity.id
_entity.type
_entity.pdbx_description
1 polymer ?
#
loop_
_entity_poly.entity_id
_entity_poly.type
_entity_poly.pdbx_seq_one_letter_code
_entity_poly.pdbx_strand_id
1 'polypeptide(L)'
;MRPLVKVGLVGAGYIGAFTLASAVVTAYVAATSGPDRQNYGAMFAFGDDLLFLGVFGVAAVVPSGAALFFLRPYRSFWRVLSVTALVVATTAVAAFFDDLAWRGSDARSAANAWSALASLRILIAPLFALAFLLSAVMAPSRSSRLALLVATAIEASVFAWVAFIWFHPFQSP
;
A
#
# COMPACT_ATOMS: atom_id res chain seq x y z
N MET A 1 31.03 1.27 9.28
CA MET A 1 30.30 -0.02 9.31
C MET A 1 30.36 -0.66 7.93
N ARG A 2 30.69 -1.96 7.84
CA ARG A 2 30.68 -2.71 6.57
C ARG A 2 29.25 -2.74 6.00
N PRO A 3 29.06 -2.69 4.67
CA PRO A 3 27.73 -2.69 4.04
C PRO A 3 26.90 -3.91 4.44
N LEU A 4 27.54 -5.07 4.62
CA LEU A 4 26.89 -6.31 5.10
C LEU A 4 26.26 -6.14 6.49
N VAL A 5 26.85 -5.36 7.39
CA VAL A 5 26.30 -5.14 8.74
C VAL A 5 25.04 -4.28 8.68
N LYS A 6 24.98 -3.31 7.76
CA LYS A 6 23.79 -2.48 7.54
C LYS A 6 22.64 -3.30 6.97
N VAL A 7 22.94 -4.15 5.98
CA VAL A 7 21.95 -5.06 5.39
C VAL A 7 21.45 -6.06 6.43
N GLY A 8 22.36 -6.64 7.23
CA GLY A 8 21.99 -7.55 8.32
C GLY A 8 21.10 -6.89 9.36
N LEU A 9 21.38 -5.64 9.74
CA LEU A 9 20.57 -4.90 10.72
C LEU A 9 19.16 -4.62 10.20
N VAL A 10 19.03 -4.16 8.95
CA VAL A 10 17.73 -3.89 8.32
C VAL A 10 16.95 -5.20 8.15
N GLY A 11 17.63 -6.27 7.69
CA GLY A 11 17.04 -7.60 7.54
C GLY A 11 16.51 -8.15 8.87
N ALA A 12 17.30 -8.05 9.94
CA ALA A 12 16.86 -8.44 11.29
C ALA A 12 15.63 -7.65 11.74
N GLY A 13 15.57 -6.34 11.43
CA GLY A 13 14.39 -5.52 11.71
C GLY A 13 13.14 -5.99 10.97
N TYR A 14 13.24 -6.39 9.70
CA TYR A 14 12.11 -6.96 8.96
C TYR A 14 11.68 -8.33 9.50
N ILE A 15 12.61 -9.18 9.94
CA ILE A 15 12.30 -10.44 10.61
C ILE A 15 11.55 -10.15 11.92
N GLY A 16 11.99 -9.15 12.69
CA GLY A 16 11.28 -8.68 13.89
C GLY A 16 9.86 -8.18 13.60
N ALA A 17 9.67 -7.40 12.55
CA ALA A 17 8.35 -6.92 12.13
C ALA A 17 7.43 -8.08 11.71
N PHE A 18 7.96 -9.05 10.97
CA PHE A 18 7.22 -10.23 10.52
C PHE A 18 6.78 -11.11 11.70
N THR A 19 7.69 -11.36 12.64
CA THR A 19 7.40 -12.15 13.84
C THR A 19 6.37 -11.46 14.73
N LEU A 20 6.46 -10.14 14.90
CA LEU A 20 5.46 -9.35 15.62
C LEU A 20 4.08 -9.43 14.96
N ALA A 21 3.99 -9.24 13.64
CA ALA A 21 2.72 -9.32 12.92
C ALA A 21 2.09 -10.72 13.03
N SER A 22 2.91 -11.77 12.88
CA SER A 22 2.48 -13.16 13.04
C SER A 22 1.94 -13.42 14.45
N ALA A 23 2.61 -12.90 15.49
CA ALA A 23 2.20 -13.05 16.87
C ALA A 23 0.86 -12.36 17.15
N VAL A 24 0.66 -11.14 16.62
CA VAL A 24 -0.60 -10.40 16.78
C VAL A 24 -1.76 -11.13 16.12
N VAL A 25 -1.59 -11.62 14.89
CA VAL A 25 -2.63 -12.39 14.19
C VAL A 25 -2.93 -13.69 14.92
N THR A 26 -1.91 -14.41 15.38
CA THR A 26 -2.11 -15.64 16.15
C THR A 26 -2.90 -15.38 17.44
N ALA A 27 -2.58 -14.31 18.16
CA ALA A 27 -3.31 -13.92 19.36
C ALA A 27 -4.76 -13.50 19.05
N TYR A 28 -4.98 -12.77 17.95
CA TYR A 28 -6.31 -12.38 17.49
C TYR A 28 -7.16 -13.59 17.13
N VAL A 29 -6.62 -14.54 16.36
CA VAL A 29 -7.31 -15.79 16.01
C VAL A 29 -7.65 -16.59 17.27
N ALA A 30 -6.71 -16.75 18.19
CA ALA A 30 -6.95 -17.44 19.46
C ALA A 30 -8.06 -16.78 20.29
N ALA A 31 -8.12 -15.45 20.31
CA ALA A 31 -9.15 -14.69 21.05
C ALA A 31 -10.53 -14.70 20.38
N THR A 32 -10.61 -15.00 19.08
CA THR A 32 -11.86 -14.93 18.29
C THR A 32 -12.25 -16.29 17.68
N SER A 33 -11.67 -17.37 18.19
CA SER A 33 -11.97 -18.75 17.81
C SER A 33 -13.39 -19.12 18.25
N GLY A 34 -14.29 -19.37 17.32
CA GLY A 34 -15.69 -19.74 17.61
C GLY A 34 -16.44 -20.28 16.39
N PRO A 35 -17.70 -20.71 16.55
CA PRO A 35 -18.51 -21.33 15.50
C PRO A 35 -18.66 -20.47 14.24
N ASP A 36 -18.74 -19.15 14.41
CA ASP A 36 -18.85 -18.19 13.30
C ASP A 36 -17.62 -18.21 12.39
N ARG A 37 -16.44 -18.46 12.95
CA ARG A 37 -15.18 -18.52 12.20
C ARG A 37 -15.08 -19.77 11.32
N GLN A 38 -15.77 -20.84 11.68
CA GLN A 38 -15.91 -22.04 10.85
C GLN A 38 -16.93 -21.86 9.73
N ASN A 39 -18.04 -21.17 10.01
CA ASN A 39 -19.07 -20.91 8.99
C ASN A 39 -18.63 -19.88 7.94
N TYR A 40 -17.80 -18.90 8.32
CA TYR A 40 -17.34 -17.82 7.44
C TYR A 40 -15.80 -17.82 7.25
N GLY A 41 -15.18 -19.00 7.17
CA GLY A 41 -13.72 -19.15 7.19
C GLY A 41 -12.95 -18.33 6.15
N ALA A 42 -13.47 -18.22 4.92
CA ALA A 42 -12.83 -17.43 3.86
C ALA A 42 -12.80 -15.92 4.16
N MET A 43 -13.86 -15.38 4.76
CA MET A 43 -13.93 -13.97 5.13
C MET A 43 -12.98 -13.63 6.28
N PHE A 44 -12.90 -14.51 7.28
CA PHE A 44 -11.97 -14.35 8.39
C PHE A 44 -10.51 -14.50 7.97
N ALA A 45 -10.19 -15.45 7.07
CA ALA A 45 -8.84 -15.59 6.53
C ALA A 45 -8.39 -14.33 5.78
N PHE A 46 -9.25 -13.74 4.95
CA PHE A 46 -8.96 -12.47 4.30
C PHE A 46 -8.76 -11.34 5.33
N GLY A 47 -9.58 -11.29 6.38
CA GLY A 47 -9.42 -10.34 7.48
C GLY A 47 -8.09 -10.51 8.25
N ASP A 48 -7.65 -11.75 8.44
CA ASP A 48 -6.37 -12.08 9.08
C ASP A 48 -5.18 -11.62 8.22
N ASP A 49 -5.27 -11.80 6.90
CA ASP A 49 -4.25 -11.31 5.96
C ASP A 49 -4.18 -9.78 5.97
N LEU A 50 -5.33 -9.09 6.05
CA LEU A 50 -5.39 -7.64 6.20
C LEU A 50 -4.80 -7.16 7.52
N LEU A 51 -5.13 -7.84 8.62
CA LEU A 51 -4.58 -7.54 9.94
C LEU A 51 -3.07 -7.76 9.98
N PHE A 52 -2.60 -8.87 9.42
CA PHE A 52 -1.19 -9.18 9.25
C PHE A 52 -0.48 -8.06 8.50
N LEU A 53 -0.99 -7.70 7.33
CA LEU A 53 -0.41 -6.67 6.46
C LEU A 53 -0.38 -5.31 7.14
N GLY A 54 -1.43 -4.94 7.86
CA GLY A 54 -1.50 -3.69 8.62
C GLY A 54 -0.44 -3.63 9.73
N VAL A 55 -0.38 -4.66 10.58
CA VAL A 55 0.59 -4.72 11.68
C VAL A 55 2.02 -4.79 11.16
N PHE A 56 2.27 -5.62 10.14
CA PHE A 56 3.57 -5.72 9.50
C PHE A 56 3.98 -4.38 8.90
N GLY A 57 3.09 -3.70 8.18
CA GLY A 57 3.35 -2.40 7.57
C GLY A 57 3.77 -1.34 8.60
N VAL A 58 3.05 -1.25 9.73
CA VAL A 58 3.39 -0.33 10.82
C VAL A 58 4.72 -0.69 11.47
N ALA A 59 4.93 -1.97 11.80
CA ALA A 59 6.18 -2.44 12.39
C ALA A 59 7.38 -2.27 11.45
N ALA A 60 7.15 -2.39 10.13
CA ALA A 60 8.16 -2.25 9.09
C ALA A 60 8.58 -0.79 8.83
N VAL A 61 7.90 0.22 9.38
CA VAL A 61 8.29 1.63 9.21
C VAL A 61 9.70 1.88 9.74
N VAL A 62 10.04 1.31 10.90
CA VAL A 62 11.36 1.49 11.53
C VAL A 62 12.50 0.88 10.68
N PRO A 63 12.46 -0.41 10.27
CA PRO A 63 13.51 -0.96 9.41
C PRO A 63 13.55 -0.29 8.04
N SER A 64 12.40 0.12 7.50
CA SER A 64 12.34 0.86 6.23
C SER A 64 13.02 2.24 6.34
N GLY A 65 12.77 2.97 7.44
CA GLY A 65 13.45 4.24 7.72
C GLY A 65 14.96 4.09 7.87
N ALA A 66 15.41 3.04 8.57
CA ALA A 66 16.83 2.72 8.69
C ALA A 66 17.47 2.37 7.32
N ALA A 67 16.77 1.60 6.49
CA ALA A 67 17.22 1.27 5.15
C ALA A 67 17.37 2.53 4.28
N LEU A 68 16.34 3.38 4.26
CA LEU A 68 16.34 4.65 3.51
C LEU A 68 17.43 5.61 4.01
N PHE A 69 17.68 5.67 5.32
CA PHE A 69 18.77 6.45 5.90
C PHE A 69 20.14 5.97 5.39
N PHE A 70 20.37 4.65 5.34
CA PHE A 70 21.60 4.09 4.78
C PHE A 70 21.73 4.30 3.28
N LEU A 71 20.62 4.42 2.55
CA LEU A 71 20.58 4.63 1.11
C LEU A 71 20.68 6.11 0.69
N ARG A 72 20.65 7.06 1.63
CA ARG A 72 20.81 8.51 1.37
C ARG A 72 21.99 8.88 0.44
N PRO A 73 23.19 8.27 0.55
CA PRO A 73 24.32 8.62 -0.31
C PRO A 73 24.15 8.24 -1.79
N TYR A 74 23.24 7.30 -2.11
CA TYR A 74 23.14 6.71 -3.45
C TYR A 74 22.15 7.46 -4.34
N ARG A 75 22.63 8.46 -5.10
CA ARG A 75 21.78 9.27 -5.98
C ARG A 75 20.99 8.46 -7.02
N SER A 76 21.57 7.40 -7.57
CA SER A 76 20.90 6.54 -8.56
C SER A 76 19.68 5.83 -7.98
N PHE A 77 19.75 5.39 -6.71
CA PHE A 77 18.63 4.77 -6.01
C PHE A 77 17.43 5.73 -5.93
N TRP A 78 17.67 6.97 -5.48
CA TRP A 78 16.62 8.00 -5.39
C TRP A 78 16.03 8.36 -6.75
N ARG A 79 16.84 8.33 -7.82
CA ARG A 79 16.35 8.57 -9.18
C ARG A 79 15.44 7.44 -9.67
N VAL A 80 15.87 6.20 -9.53
CA VAL A 80 15.06 5.02 -9.91
C VAL A 80 13.77 5.01 -9.10
N LEU A 81 13.85 5.21 -7.78
CA LEU A 81 12.69 5.27 -6.90
C LEU A 81 11.68 6.34 -7.33
N SER A 82 12.14 7.56 -7.63
CA SER A 82 11.25 8.63 -8.11
C SER A 82 10.61 8.31 -9.48
N VAL A 83 11.36 7.71 -10.41
CA VAL A 83 10.80 7.30 -11.72
C VAL A 83 9.76 6.20 -11.53
N THR A 84 10.07 5.16 -10.75
CA THR A 84 9.11 4.09 -10.45
C THR A 84 7.87 4.62 -9.76
N ALA A 85 8.01 5.53 -8.79
CA ALA A 85 6.87 6.16 -8.12
C ALA A 85 5.98 6.95 -9.11
N LEU A 86 6.59 7.68 -10.06
CA LEU A 86 5.84 8.38 -11.09
C LEU A 86 5.14 7.41 -12.05
N VAL A 87 5.79 6.32 -12.46
CA VAL A 87 5.15 5.29 -13.29
C VAL A 87 3.94 4.70 -12.58
N VAL A 88 4.08 4.33 -11.30
CA VAL A 88 2.95 3.83 -10.50
C VAL A 88 1.83 4.88 -10.43
N ALA A 89 2.15 6.15 -10.14
CA ALA A 89 1.17 7.23 -10.12
C ALA A 89 0.47 7.42 -11.49
N THR A 90 1.18 7.27 -12.62
CA THR A 90 0.55 7.35 -13.95
C THR A 90 -0.44 6.21 -14.18
N THR A 91 -0.18 5.01 -13.65
CA THR A 91 -1.18 3.93 -13.71
C THR A 91 -2.42 4.25 -12.88
N ALA A 92 -2.29 5.06 -11.81
CA ALA A 92 -3.42 5.48 -10.97
C ALA A 92 -4.30 6.48 -11.69
N VAL A 93 -3.68 7.43 -12.39
CA VAL A 93 -4.36 8.36 -13.28
C VAL A 93 -5.07 7.63 -14.42
N ALA A 94 -4.41 6.66 -15.06
CA ALA A 94 -5.03 5.85 -16.12
C ALA A 94 -6.28 5.11 -15.61
N ALA A 95 -6.18 4.45 -14.45
CA ALA A 95 -7.33 3.75 -13.86
C ALA A 95 -8.48 4.69 -13.47
N PHE A 96 -8.18 5.93 -13.07
CA PHE A 96 -9.19 6.95 -12.80
C PHE A 96 -9.93 7.37 -14.09
N PHE A 97 -9.21 7.58 -15.19
CA PHE A 97 -9.83 7.91 -16.48
C PHE A 97 -10.63 6.75 -17.06
N ASP A 98 -10.16 5.51 -16.89
CA ASP A 98 -10.95 4.32 -17.24
C ASP A 98 -12.26 4.29 -16.44
N ASP A 99 -12.25 4.48 -15.12
CA ASP A 99 -13.48 4.52 -14.31
C ASP A 99 -14.46 5.61 -14.79
N LEU A 100 -13.96 6.79 -15.19
CA LEU A 100 -14.78 7.86 -15.75
C LEU A 100 -15.37 7.52 -17.13
N ALA A 101 -14.57 6.93 -18.02
CA ALA A 101 -15.01 6.56 -19.37
C ALA A 101 -16.06 5.44 -19.35
N TRP A 102 -15.90 4.47 -18.44
CA TRP A 102 -16.82 3.34 -18.29
C TRP A 102 -18.16 3.76 -17.70
N ARG A 103 -18.22 4.78 -16.84
CA ARG A 103 -19.49 5.34 -16.36
C ARG A 103 -20.37 5.96 -17.45
N GLY A 104 -19.79 6.32 -18.60
CA GLY A 104 -20.52 6.81 -19.76
C GLY A 104 -20.98 5.72 -20.73
N SER A 105 -20.59 4.46 -20.54
CA SER A 105 -20.88 3.37 -21.47
C SER A 105 -21.38 2.13 -20.72
N ASP A 106 -22.64 1.73 -20.96
CA ASP A 106 -23.31 0.56 -20.37
C ASP A 106 -22.69 -0.79 -20.82
N ALA A 107 -21.44 -1.06 -20.45
CA ALA A 107 -20.71 -2.29 -20.80
C ALA A 107 -20.50 -3.18 -19.56
N ARG A 108 -21.51 -3.98 -19.22
CA ARG A 108 -21.59 -4.77 -17.98
C ARG A 108 -20.73 -6.05 -17.91
N SER A 109 -20.13 -6.54 -19.01
CA SER A 109 -19.52 -7.89 -19.03
C SER A 109 -18.02 -7.96 -18.71
N ALA A 110 -17.22 -6.92 -18.99
CA ALA A 110 -15.81 -6.89 -18.58
C ALA A 110 -15.61 -6.45 -17.11
N ALA A 111 -16.70 -6.06 -16.44
CA ALA A 111 -16.70 -5.52 -15.08
C ALA A 111 -16.20 -6.52 -14.03
N ASN A 112 -16.35 -7.83 -14.22
CA ASN A 112 -16.00 -8.81 -13.18
C ASN A 112 -14.48 -9.02 -13.01
N ALA A 113 -13.70 -9.02 -14.10
CA ALA A 113 -12.24 -9.16 -14.01
C ALA A 113 -11.58 -7.85 -13.54
N TRP A 114 -12.12 -6.70 -13.98
CA TRP A 114 -11.64 -5.38 -13.57
C TRP A 114 -12.02 -5.02 -12.13
N SER A 115 -13.16 -5.52 -11.63
CA SER A 115 -13.60 -5.29 -10.25
C SER A 115 -12.62 -5.90 -9.23
N ALA A 116 -12.12 -7.11 -9.47
CA ALA A 116 -11.10 -7.73 -8.60
C ALA A 116 -9.79 -6.92 -8.55
N LEU A 117 -9.36 -6.40 -9.71
CA LEU A 117 -8.19 -5.50 -9.80
C LEU A 117 -8.44 -4.15 -9.12
N ALA A 118 -9.65 -3.60 -9.21
CA ALA A 118 -10.04 -2.36 -8.55
C ALA A 118 -10.05 -2.52 -7.02
N SER A 119 -10.61 -3.62 -6.50
CA SER A 119 -10.59 -3.93 -5.06
C SER A 119 -9.17 -4.09 -4.53
N LEU A 120 -8.30 -4.79 -5.29
CA LEU A 120 -6.88 -4.92 -4.94
C LEU A 120 -6.18 -3.54 -4.94
N ARG A 121 -6.51 -2.69 -5.91
CA ARG A 121 -5.95 -1.34 -6.04
C ARG A 121 -6.39 -0.40 -4.91
N ILE A 122 -7.65 -0.46 -4.48
CA ILE A 122 -8.15 0.31 -3.33
C ILE A 122 -7.34 -0.02 -2.07
N LEU A 123 -7.01 -1.29 -1.88
CA LEU A 123 -6.25 -1.74 -0.72
C LEU A 123 -4.77 -1.34 -0.81
N ILE A 124 -4.18 -1.39 -2.01
CA ILE A 124 -2.76 -1.11 -2.22
C ILE A 124 -2.47 0.40 -2.33
N ALA A 125 -3.40 1.22 -2.83
CA ALA A 125 -3.24 2.66 -2.98
C ALA A 125 -2.79 3.39 -1.69
N PRO A 126 -3.40 3.17 -0.50
CA PRO A 126 -2.93 3.80 0.72
C PRO A 126 -1.54 3.30 1.15
N LEU A 127 -1.20 2.03 0.87
CA LEU A 127 0.15 1.49 1.13
C LEU A 127 1.19 2.17 0.24
N PHE A 128 0.91 2.38 -1.05
CA PHE A 128 1.79 3.13 -1.95
C PHE A 128 1.91 4.60 -1.53
N ALA A 129 0.81 5.26 -1.17
CA ALA A 129 0.83 6.64 -0.70
C ALA A 129 1.72 6.79 0.56
N LEU A 130 1.57 5.89 1.54
CA LEU A 130 2.40 5.91 2.75
C LEU A 130 3.87 5.62 2.46
N ALA A 131 4.16 4.66 1.58
CA ALA A 131 5.53 4.33 1.18
C ALA A 131 6.21 5.51 0.45
N PHE A 132 5.49 6.20 -0.44
CA PHE A 132 5.98 7.39 -1.13
C PHE A 132 6.15 8.57 -0.17
N LEU A 133 5.25 8.75 0.80
CA LEU A 133 5.36 9.79 1.82
C LEU A 133 6.58 9.56 2.72
N LEU A 134 6.77 8.34 3.24
CA LEU A 134 7.94 7.97 4.03
C LEU A 134 9.23 8.19 3.24
N SER A 135 9.23 7.80 1.96
CA SER A 135 10.36 8.03 1.06
C SER A 135 10.61 9.53 0.82
N ALA A 136 9.56 10.34 0.67
CA ALA A 136 9.66 11.78 0.47
C ALA A 136 10.26 12.50 1.69
N VAL A 137 9.87 12.10 2.90
CA VAL A 137 10.40 12.67 4.15
C VAL A 137 11.89 12.33 4.32
N MET A 138 12.31 11.15 3.88
CA MET A 138 13.70 10.69 4.00
C MET A 138 14.61 11.09 2.83
N ALA A 139 14.04 11.58 1.73
CA ALA A 139 14.75 11.94 0.51
C ALA A 139 15.73 13.11 0.73
N PRO A 140 17.01 12.97 0.30
CA PRO A 140 18.03 14.00 0.50
C PRO A 140 17.92 15.17 -0.49
N SER A 141 17.26 14.99 -1.63
CA SER A 141 17.16 16.02 -2.69
C SER A 141 15.76 16.60 -2.80
N ARG A 142 15.67 17.93 -3.06
CA ARG A 142 14.39 18.63 -3.21
C ARG A 142 13.57 18.10 -4.39
N SER A 143 14.21 17.75 -5.51
CA SER A 143 13.54 17.24 -6.70
C SER A 143 12.95 15.84 -6.49
N SER A 144 13.68 14.91 -5.86
CA SER A 144 13.15 13.58 -5.54
C SER A 144 12.03 13.66 -4.48
N ARG A 145 12.16 14.58 -3.53
CA ARG A 145 11.12 14.84 -2.51
C ARG A 145 9.84 15.35 -3.17
N LEU A 146 9.92 16.31 -4.08
CA LEU A 146 8.75 16.81 -4.82
C LEU A 146 8.11 15.72 -5.68
N ALA A 147 8.90 14.93 -6.41
CA ALA A 147 8.37 13.84 -7.23
C ALA A 147 7.60 12.79 -6.38
N LEU A 148 8.15 12.42 -5.23
CA LEU A 148 7.51 11.48 -4.31
C LEU A 148 6.27 12.08 -3.63
N LEU A 149 6.27 13.38 -3.31
CA LEU A 149 5.09 14.08 -2.79
C LEU A 149 3.98 14.17 -3.84
N VAL A 150 4.31 14.44 -5.10
CA VAL A 150 3.34 14.43 -6.20
C VAL A 150 2.74 13.03 -6.37
N ALA A 151 3.56 11.98 -6.37
CA ALA A 151 3.08 10.60 -6.43
C ALA A 151 2.17 10.26 -5.23
N THR A 152 2.55 10.69 -4.03
CA THR A 152 1.73 10.56 -2.81
C THR A 152 0.38 11.26 -2.96
N ALA A 153 0.37 12.49 -3.46
CA ALA A 153 -0.85 13.26 -3.66
C ALA A 153 -1.78 12.59 -4.67
N ILE A 154 -1.24 12.10 -5.80
CA ILE A 154 -2.00 11.38 -6.82
C ILE A 154 -2.66 10.12 -6.23
N GLU A 155 -1.88 9.27 -5.56
CA GLU A 155 -2.41 8.04 -4.94
C GLU A 155 -3.47 8.36 -3.87
N ALA A 156 -3.24 9.37 -3.04
CA ALA A 156 -4.19 9.80 -2.01
C ALA A 156 -5.49 10.36 -2.61
N SER A 157 -5.40 11.15 -3.68
CA SER A 157 -6.57 11.71 -4.37
C SER A 157 -7.40 10.63 -5.06
N VAL A 158 -6.75 9.66 -5.73
CA VAL A 158 -7.45 8.52 -6.36
C VAL A 158 -8.13 7.65 -5.30
N PHE A 159 -7.44 7.35 -4.19
CA PHE A 159 -8.04 6.61 -3.09
C PHE A 159 -9.24 7.35 -2.48
N ALA A 160 -9.10 8.65 -2.21
CA ALA A 160 -10.18 9.46 -1.65
C ALA A 160 -11.39 9.52 -2.58
N TRP A 161 -11.18 9.61 -3.89
CA TRP A 161 -12.26 9.57 -4.88
C TRP A 161 -13.02 8.23 -4.86
N VAL A 162 -12.29 7.12 -4.91
CA VAL A 162 -12.93 5.79 -4.90
C VAL A 162 -13.66 5.55 -3.57
N ALA A 163 -13.06 5.91 -2.44
CA ALA A 163 -13.70 5.83 -1.13
C ALA A 163 -14.98 6.69 -1.07
N PHE A 164 -14.94 7.92 -1.61
CA PHE A 164 -16.09 8.80 -1.65
C PHE A 164 -17.27 8.20 -2.42
N ILE A 165 -17.02 7.61 -3.60
CA ILE A 165 -18.06 6.91 -4.39
C ILE A 165 -18.62 5.70 -3.64
N TRP A 166 -17.78 4.98 -2.92
CA TRP A 166 -18.19 3.78 -2.19
C TRP A 166 -19.09 4.10 -1.00
N PHE A 167 -18.80 5.20 -0.27
CA PHE A 167 -19.61 5.65 0.87
C PHE A 167 -20.83 6.49 0.47
N HIS A 168 -20.75 7.18 -0.68
CA HIS A 168 -21.88 7.89 -1.28
C HIS A 168 -22.17 7.28 -2.66
N PRO A 169 -22.80 6.09 -2.73
CA PRO A 169 -23.44 5.68 -3.96
C PRO A 169 -24.48 6.74 -4.26
N PHE A 170 -24.28 7.51 -5.33
CA PHE A 170 -25.27 8.47 -5.81
C PHE A 170 -26.60 7.71 -5.88
N GLN A 171 -27.56 8.08 -5.03
CA GLN A 171 -28.94 7.64 -5.15
C GLN A 171 -29.40 8.13 -6.52
N SER A 172 -29.40 7.24 -7.50
CA SER A 172 -30.06 7.49 -8.76
C SER A 172 -31.56 7.64 -8.47
N PRO A 173 -32.21 8.71 -8.94
CA PRO A 173 -33.66 8.90 -8.81
C PRO A 173 -34.45 7.80 -9.53
#